data_AF-A0A930DL95-F1
#
_entry.id   AF-A0A930DL95-F1
#
_cell.length_a   1.000
_cell.length_b   1.000
_cell.length_c   1.000
_cell.angle_alpha   90.00
_cell.angle_beta   90.00
_cell.angle_gamma   90.00
#
_symmetry.space_group_name_H-M   'P 1'
#
loop_
_entity.id
_entity.type
_entity.pdbx_description
1 polymer ?
#
loop_
_entity_poly.entity_id
_entity_poly.type
_entity_poly.pdbx_seq_one_letter_code
_entity_poly.pdbx_strand_id
1 'polypeptide(L)' 'YWLSEDGAMRTGWRNLNNVWYYMEDSGAMVADTTININGVDYRFDASGAWLP' A
#
# COMPACT_ATOMS: atom_id res chain seq x y z
N TYR A 1 -0.56 16.39 21.49
CA TYR A 1 0.21 15.67 20.47
C TYR A 1 0.23 14.21 20.88
N TRP A 2 -0.46 13.34 20.15
CA TRP A 2 -0.53 11.90 20.46
C TRP A 2 0.20 11.15 19.35
N LEU A 3 1.51 10.96 19.57
CA LEU A 3 2.33 9.99 18.86
C LEU A 3 2.13 8.66 19.60
N SER A 4 1.51 7.69 18.93
CA SER A 4 1.56 6.30 19.41
C SER A 4 2.98 5.76 19.18
N GLU A 5 3.46 5.04 20.18
CA GLU A 5 4.84 4.78 20.60
C GLU A 5 5.72 3.95 19.64
N ASP A 6 5.25 3.60 18.44
CA ASP A 6 6.01 2.71 17.56
C ASP A 6 6.60 3.36 16.31
N GLY A 7 6.09 4.51 15.84
CA GLY A 7 6.66 5.26 14.71
C GLY A 7 6.90 4.48 13.40
N ALA A 8 6.52 3.19 13.35
CA ALA A 8 6.86 2.28 12.29
C ALA A 8 5.97 2.62 11.11
N MET A 9 6.61 3.17 10.08
CA MET A 9 6.00 3.36 8.77
C MET A 9 5.34 2.04 8.38
N ARG A 10 4.02 2.06 8.18
CA ARG A 10 3.24 0.84 7.93
C ARG A 10 3.44 0.44 6.47
N THR A 11 4.57 -0.19 6.16
CA THR A 11 4.90 -0.68 4.82
C THR A 11 4.19 -2.00 4.53
N GLY A 12 4.12 -2.39 3.27
CA GLY A 12 3.48 -3.63 2.79
C GLY A 12 1.98 -3.53 2.53
N TRP A 13 1.34 -4.70 2.48
CA TRP A 13 -0.07 -4.84 2.15
C TRP A 13 -0.98 -4.40 3.29
N ARG A 14 -2.02 -3.63 2.94
CA ARG A 14 -3.01 -3.13 3.89
C ARG A 14 -4.41 -3.28 3.34
N ASN A 15 -5.26 -4.01 4.07
CA ASN A 15 -6.67 -4.13 3.74
C ASN A 15 -7.47 -3.06 4.49
N LEU A 16 -8.21 -2.23 3.75
CA LEU A 16 -9.20 -1.29 4.27
C LEU A 16 -10.53 -1.58 3.59
N ASN A 17 -11.55 -1.95 4.37
CA ASN A 17 -12.91 -2.17 3.87
C ASN A 17 -12.97 -3.08 2.63
N ASN A 18 -12.24 -4.20 2.65
CA ASN A 18 -12.16 -5.16 1.55
C ASN A 18 -11.44 -4.64 0.29
N VAL A 19 -10.76 -3.50 0.38
CA VAL A 19 -9.88 -2.96 -0.66
C VAL A 19 -8.43 -3.08 -0.17
N TRP A 20 -7.55 -3.57 -1.03
CA TRP A 20 -6.13 -3.67 -0.72
C TRP A 20 -5.37 -2.44 -1.18
N TYR A 21 -4.43 -2.00 -0.38
CA TYR A 21 -3.50 -0.90 -0.64
C TYR A 21 -2.10 -1.42 -0.35
N TYR A 22 -1.09 -0.89 -1.05
CA TYR A 22 0.30 -1.26 -0.81
C TYR A 22 1.12 -0.02 -0.49
N MET A 23 1.87 -0.09 0.61
CA MET A 23 2.84 0.93 0.98
C MET A 23 4.25 0.41 0.72
N GLU A 24 5.03 1.17 -0.04
CA GLU A 24 6.44 0.88 -0.29
C GLU A 24 7.26 1.00 0.99
N ASP A 25 8.49 0.47 0.97
CA ASP A 25 9.41 0.57 2.11
C ASP A 25 9.79 2.02 2.48
N SER A 26 9.63 2.94 1.52
CA SER A 26 9.76 4.39 1.71
C SER A 26 8.59 5.02 2.49
N GLY A 27 7.52 4.25 2.76
CA GLY A 27 6.24 4.72 3.30
C GLY A 27 5.32 5.40 2.29
N ALA A 28 5.73 5.47 1.02
CA ALA A 28 4.86 5.96 -0.06
C ALA A 28 3.76 4.94 -0.37
N MET A 29 2.54 5.42 -0.60
CA MET A 29 1.44 4.56 -1.07
C MET A 29 1.55 4.39 -2.58
N VAL A 30 1.46 3.15 -3.05
CA VAL A 30 1.40 2.85 -4.48
C VAL A 30 0.03 3.21 -5.01
N ALA A 31 -0.01 4.06 -6.04
CA ALA A 31 -1.22 4.50 -6.73
C ALA A 31 -0.91 4.82 -8.20
N ASP A 32 -1.93 4.71 -9.05
CA ASP A 32 -1.89 4.97 -10.48
C ASP A 32 -0.76 4.23 -11.23
N THR A 33 -0.45 3.02 -10.78
CA THR A 33 0.68 2.25 -11.30
C THR A 33 0.49 0.75 -11.11
N THR A 34 1.37 -0.04 -11.72
CA THR A 34 1.44 -1.50 -11.55
C THR A 34 2.81 -1.86 -10.98
N ILE A 35 2.82 -2.65 -9.92
CA ILE A 35 4.05 -3.19 -9.32
C ILE A 35 4.08 -4.70 -9.50
N ASN A 36 5.27 -5.25 -9.75
CA ASN A 36 5.47 -6.70 -9.77
C ASN A 36 6.01 -7.14 -8.40
N ILE A 37 5.25 -7.96 -7.68
CA ILE A 37 5.66 -8.56 -6.41
C ILE A 37 5.70 -10.08 -6.61
N ASN A 38 6.90 -10.66 -6.51
CA ASN A 38 7.13 -12.11 -6.65
C ASN A 38 6.61 -12.70 -7.97
N GLY A 39 6.72 -11.97 -9.09
CA GLY A 39 6.26 -12.42 -10.40
C GLY A 39 4.75 -12.24 -10.65
N VAL A 40 4.03 -11.62 -9.70
CA VAL A 40 2.62 -11.25 -9.85
C VAL A 40 2.51 -9.74 -10.00
N ASP A 41 1.82 -9.30 -11.05
CA ASP A 41 1.54 -7.88 -11.28
C ASP A 41 0.30 -7.45 -10.48
N TYR A 42 0.47 -6.42 -9.66
CA TYR A 42 -0.58 -5.80 -8.87
C TYR A 42 -0.81 -4.39 -9.38
N ARG A 43 -1.99 -4.15 -9.92
CA ARG A 43 -2.39 -2.84 -10.45
C ARG A 43 -3.11 -2.03 -9.38
N PHE A 44 -2.80 -0.76 -9.30
CA PHE A 44 -3.42 0.20 -8.39
C PHE A 44 -4.04 1.34 -9.20
N ASP A 45 -5.23 1.77 -8.82
CA ASP A 45 -5.86 2.95 -9.41
C ASP A 45 -5.30 4.26 -8.84
N ALA A 46 -5.78 5.40 -9.33
CA ALA A 46 -5.35 6.73 -8.86
C ALA A 46 -5.59 7.00 -7.37
N SER A 47 -6.46 6.22 -6.71
CA SER A 47 -6.70 6.28 -5.26
C SER A 47 -5.77 5.36 -4.46
N GLY A 48 -4.98 4.52 -5.13
CA GLY A 48 -4.15 3.49 -4.52
C GLY A 48 -4.91 2.21 -4.19
N ALA A 49 -6.15 2.06 -4.66
CA ALA A 49 -6.90 0.84 -4.51
C ALA A 49 -6.39 -0.21 -5.49
N TRP A 50 -6.03 -1.37 -4.95
CA TRP A 50 -5.66 -2.53 -5.74
C TRP A 50 -6.85 -3.01 -6.58
N LEU A 51 -6.57 -3.28 -7.84
CA LEU A 51 -7.49 -3.85 -8.81
C LEU A 51 -7.16 -5.34 -9.00
N PRO A 52 -8.14 -6.25 -8.74
CA PRO A 52 -7.97 -7.69 -8.95
C PRO A 52 -7.91 -8.10 -10.42
#